data_AF-A0A6N8NRQ5-F1
#
_entry.id   AF-A0A6N8NRQ5-F1
#
_cell.length_a   1.000
_cell.length_b   1.000
_cell.length_c   1.000
_cell.angle_alpha   90.00
_cell.angle_beta   90.00
_cell.angle_gamma   90.00
#
_symmetry.space_group_name_H-M   'P 1'
#
loop_
_entity.id
_entity.type
_entity.pdbx_description
1 polymer ?
#
loop_
_entity_poly.entity_id
_entity_poly.type
_entity_poly.pdbx_seq_one_letter_code
_entity_poly.pdbx_strand_id
1 'polypeptide(L)'
;PKVLTQEMVKKMARAPMILALANPEPEILPPLAKEVRPDAIICTGRSDYPNQVNNVLCFPFIFRGALDVGATAINEEMKLAAVRAIAELAHAEQSEVVASAYGDQDLSFGPEYIIPKPFDPRLIVKIAPAVAKAAMESGVATRPIADFDVYIDKLTEFVYKTNLFMKPIFSQARKAPKRVVLPEGEEARVLHATQELVTLGLAKPILIGRPNVIEMRIQKLG
;
A
#
# COMPACT_ATOMS: atom_id res chain seq x y z
N PRO A 1 -21.99 -13.52 5.64
CA PRO A 1 -22.38 -14.28 4.42
C PRO A 1 -23.81 -13.96 3.94
N LYS A 2 -23.98 -13.55 2.67
CA LYS A 2 -25.27 -13.54 1.93
C LYS A 2 -26.39 -12.67 2.51
N VAL A 3 -26.06 -11.64 3.29
CA VAL A 3 -27.05 -10.68 3.82
C VAL A 3 -27.53 -9.73 2.71
N LEU A 4 -26.63 -9.35 1.80
CA LEU A 4 -26.96 -8.56 0.62
C LEU A 4 -27.09 -9.51 -0.57
N THR A 5 -28.29 -9.63 -1.13
CA THR A 5 -28.57 -10.55 -2.25
C THR A 5 -28.41 -9.88 -3.61
N GLN A 6 -28.19 -10.67 -4.66
CA GLN A 6 -28.10 -10.18 -6.04
C GLN A 6 -29.38 -9.44 -6.49
N GLU A 7 -30.55 -9.89 -6.06
CA GLU A 7 -31.83 -9.21 -6.34
C GLU A 7 -31.92 -7.81 -5.71
N MET A 8 -31.30 -7.61 -4.54
CA MET A 8 -31.21 -6.29 -3.92
C MET A 8 -30.23 -5.39 -4.70
N VAL A 9 -29.08 -5.93 -5.10
CA VAL A 9 -28.06 -5.20 -5.87
C VAL A 9 -28.59 -4.78 -7.25
N LYS A 10 -29.36 -5.64 -7.92
CA LYS A 10 -29.97 -5.34 -9.24
C LYS A 10 -30.91 -4.13 -9.23
N LYS A 11 -31.51 -3.81 -8.08
CA LYS A 11 -32.41 -2.66 -7.88
C LYS A 11 -31.69 -1.35 -7.56
N MET A 12 -30.38 -1.39 -7.33
CA MET A 12 -29.61 -0.19 -7.02
C MET A 12 -29.50 0.74 -8.24
N ALA A 13 -29.22 2.01 -7.97
CA ALA A 13 -28.96 3.01 -9.01
C ALA A 13 -27.71 2.67 -9.84
N ARG A 14 -27.48 3.42 -10.93
CA ARG A 14 -26.28 3.29 -11.77
C ARG A 14 -25.00 3.50 -10.94
N ALA A 15 -23.98 2.69 -11.21
CA ALA A 15 -22.67 2.69 -10.57
C ALA A 15 -22.73 2.77 -9.03
N PRO A 16 -23.41 1.82 -8.36
CA PRO A 16 -23.60 1.90 -6.92
C PRO A 16 -22.28 1.67 -6.18
N MET A 17 -22.07 2.41 -5.10
CA MET A 17 -20.98 2.15 -4.15
C MET A 17 -21.46 1.20 -3.05
N ILE A 18 -20.85 0.02 -2.96
CA ILE A 18 -21.24 -1.05 -2.03
C ILE A 18 -20.10 -1.28 -1.04
N LEU A 19 -20.35 -1.00 0.24
CA LEU A 19 -19.41 -1.27 1.34
C LEU A 19 -19.79 -2.59 2.03
N ALA A 20 -19.27 -3.71 1.52
CA ALA A 20 -19.51 -5.05 2.08
C ALA A 20 -18.36 -5.44 3.03
N LEU A 21 -18.38 -4.88 4.24
CA LEU A 21 -17.23 -4.87 5.16
C LEU A 21 -17.28 -5.95 6.25
N ALA A 22 -18.30 -6.82 6.25
CA ALA A 22 -18.36 -7.93 7.18
C ALA A 22 -17.16 -8.87 7.03
N ASN A 23 -16.63 -9.35 8.16
CA ASN A 23 -15.53 -10.30 8.22
C ASN A 23 -15.97 -11.62 8.88
N PRO A 24 -15.37 -12.78 8.50
CA PRO A 24 -14.43 -12.95 7.40
C PRO A 24 -15.10 -12.99 6.01
N GLU A 25 -16.43 -13.14 5.99
CA GLU A 25 -17.21 -13.24 4.76
C GLU A 25 -18.12 -12.01 4.58
N PRO A 26 -17.88 -11.19 3.54
CA PRO A 26 -18.68 -10.02 3.21
C PRO A 26 -20.18 -10.30 3.07
N GLU A 27 -20.98 -9.25 3.16
CA GLU A 27 -22.42 -9.28 2.96
C GLU A 27 -22.79 -9.82 1.56
N ILE A 28 -21.98 -9.47 0.56
CA ILE A 28 -21.97 -10.05 -0.80
C ILE A 28 -20.52 -10.12 -1.30
N LEU A 29 -20.17 -11.19 -2.01
CA LEU A 29 -18.86 -11.28 -2.67
C LEU A 29 -18.82 -10.38 -3.92
N PRO A 30 -17.70 -9.70 -4.21
CA PRO A 30 -17.62 -8.81 -5.37
C PRO A 30 -17.99 -9.45 -6.72
N PRO A 31 -17.58 -10.70 -7.03
CA PRO A 31 -18.01 -11.36 -8.28
C PRO A 31 -19.54 -11.47 -8.42
N LEU A 32 -20.24 -11.84 -7.34
CA LEU A 32 -21.70 -11.98 -7.34
C LEU A 32 -22.41 -10.63 -7.53
N ALA A 33 -21.89 -9.57 -6.92
CA ALA A 33 -22.42 -8.22 -7.12
C ALA A 33 -22.22 -7.76 -8.58
N LYS A 34 -21.03 -8.01 -9.15
CA LYS A 34 -20.69 -7.63 -10.53
C LYS A 34 -21.48 -8.42 -11.58
N GLU A 35 -21.88 -9.66 -11.32
CA GLU A 35 -22.73 -10.45 -12.22
C GLU A 35 -24.07 -9.75 -12.54
N VAL A 36 -24.67 -9.09 -11.55
CA VAL A 36 -25.96 -8.40 -11.71
C VAL A 36 -25.83 -6.88 -11.86
N ARG A 37 -24.69 -6.31 -11.47
CA ARG A 37 -24.41 -4.88 -11.59
C ARG A 37 -22.93 -4.63 -11.93
N PRO A 38 -22.53 -4.78 -13.22
CA PRO A 38 -21.12 -4.76 -13.63
C PRO A 38 -20.36 -3.46 -13.33
N ASP A 39 -21.07 -2.33 -13.25
CA ASP A 39 -20.56 -0.99 -12.91
C ASP A 39 -20.53 -0.70 -11.40
N ALA A 40 -20.87 -1.66 -10.54
CA ALA A 40 -20.79 -1.47 -9.08
C ALA A 40 -19.34 -1.23 -8.64
N ILE A 41 -19.14 -0.24 -7.76
CA ILE A 41 -17.90 0.04 -7.07
C ILE A 41 -17.99 -0.64 -5.71
N ILE A 42 -17.17 -1.66 -5.47
CA ILE A 42 -17.34 -2.54 -4.31
C ILE A 42 -16.10 -2.46 -3.45
N CYS A 43 -16.31 -2.30 -2.14
CA CYS A 43 -15.29 -2.34 -1.11
C CYS A 43 -15.54 -3.52 -0.18
N THR A 44 -14.48 -4.19 0.24
CA THR A 44 -14.55 -5.25 1.25
C THR A 44 -13.43 -5.14 2.27
N GLY A 45 -13.52 -5.88 3.37
CA GLY A 45 -12.39 -6.03 4.32
C GLY A 45 -11.27 -6.95 3.82
N ARG A 46 -11.52 -7.72 2.75
CA ARG A 46 -10.61 -8.76 2.27
C ARG A 46 -9.53 -8.19 1.34
N SER A 47 -8.31 -8.72 1.44
CA SER A 47 -7.16 -8.28 0.65
C SER A 47 -7.10 -8.88 -0.76
N ASP A 48 -7.86 -9.93 -1.04
CA ASP A 48 -7.92 -10.60 -2.34
C ASP A 48 -8.88 -9.92 -3.33
N TYR A 49 -9.52 -8.82 -2.94
CA TYR A 49 -10.36 -8.00 -3.79
C TYR A 49 -9.86 -6.54 -3.90
N PRO A 50 -10.23 -5.82 -4.98
CA PRO A 50 -10.04 -4.39 -5.10
C PRO A 50 -10.68 -3.60 -3.94
N ASN A 51 -10.25 -2.35 -3.78
CA ASN A 51 -10.79 -1.41 -2.78
C ASN A 51 -10.90 -1.99 -1.35
N GLN A 52 -9.82 -2.61 -0.87
CA GLN A 52 -9.78 -3.12 0.50
C GLN A 52 -9.90 -1.97 1.51
N VAL A 53 -10.96 -2.00 2.32
CA VAL A 53 -11.15 -1.08 3.44
C VAL A 53 -10.65 -1.78 4.70
N ASN A 54 -9.51 -1.31 5.21
CA ASN A 54 -8.89 -1.87 6.40
C ASN A 54 -8.33 -0.75 7.29
N ASN A 55 -8.50 -0.91 8.60
CA ASN A 55 -8.04 0.05 9.61
C ASN A 55 -6.52 0.29 9.56
N VAL A 56 -5.73 -0.63 9.00
CA VAL A 56 -4.29 -0.46 8.77
C VAL A 56 -3.96 0.79 7.96
N LEU A 57 -4.91 1.27 7.14
CA LEU A 57 -4.76 2.51 6.37
C LEU A 57 -4.80 3.77 7.23
N CYS A 58 -5.30 3.70 8.47
CA CYS A 58 -5.49 4.87 9.32
C CYS A 58 -4.81 4.76 10.68
N PHE A 59 -4.93 3.63 11.40
CA PHE A 59 -4.49 3.55 12.80
C PHE A 59 -3.01 3.92 13.01
N PRO A 60 -2.03 3.39 12.24
CA PRO A 60 -0.63 3.62 12.55
C PRO A 60 -0.28 5.11 12.45
N PHE A 61 -0.91 5.79 11.49
CA PHE A 61 -0.57 7.15 11.09
C PHE A 61 -1.32 8.19 11.93
N ILE A 62 -2.58 7.90 12.32
CA ILE A 62 -3.30 8.70 13.32
C ILE A 62 -2.51 8.70 14.63
N PHE A 63 -2.08 7.53 15.10
CA PHE A 63 -1.27 7.44 16.31
C PHE A 63 0.08 8.13 16.15
N ARG A 64 0.76 7.97 15.00
CA ARG A 64 2.03 8.66 14.76
C ARG A 64 1.89 10.18 14.90
N GLY A 65 0.95 10.79 14.17
CA GLY A 65 0.72 12.23 14.22
C GLY A 65 0.31 12.71 15.62
N ALA A 66 -0.61 12.01 16.27
CA ALA A 66 -1.06 12.32 17.63
C ALA A 66 0.09 12.26 18.65
N LEU A 67 0.90 11.19 18.61
CA LEU A 67 2.02 11.00 19.52
C LEU A 67 3.13 12.02 19.29
N ASP A 68 3.39 12.41 18.04
CA ASP A 68 4.43 13.39 17.70
C ASP A 68 4.15 14.76 18.30
N VAL A 69 2.88 15.17 18.33
CA VAL A 69 2.47 16.45 18.94
C VAL A 69 2.04 16.33 20.41
N GLY A 70 2.14 15.14 21.00
CA GLY A 70 1.69 14.89 22.38
C GLY A 70 0.20 15.21 22.56
N ALA A 71 -0.65 14.80 21.63
CA ALA A 71 -2.08 15.02 21.70
C ALA A 71 -2.68 14.34 22.94
N THR A 72 -3.52 15.06 23.68
CA THR A 72 -4.20 14.55 24.88
C THR A 72 -5.40 13.65 24.56
N ALA A 73 -5.91 13.71 23.32
CA ALA A 73 -7.02 12.92 22.83
C ALA A 73 -6.94 12.71 21.31
N ILE A 74 -7.69 11.72 20.79
CA ILE A 74 -7.99 11.60 19.37
C ILE A 74 -9.41 12.13 19.15
N ASN A 75 -9.55 13.28 18.50
CA ASN A 75 -10.83 13.96 18.28
C ASN A 75 -11.35 13.81 16.84
N GLU A 76 -12.52 14.39 16.55
CA GLU A 76 -13.16 14.30 15.22
C GLU A 76 -12.40 15.07 14.14
N GLU A 77 -11.77 16.18 14.48
CA GLU A 77 -10.92 16.96 13.56
C GLU A 77 -9.75 16.12 13.05
N MET A 78 -9.10 15.36 13.94
CA MET A 78 -8.02 14.44 13.59
C MET A 78 -8.50 13.30 12.69
N LYS A 79 -9.67 12.71 12.99
CA LYS A 79 -10.25 11.64 12.15
C LYS A 79 -10.59 12.18 10.75
N LEU A 80 -11.18 13.37 10.68
CA LEU A 80 -11.51 14.02 9.41
C LEU A 80 -10.26 14.36 8.60
N ALA A 81 -9.20 14.84 9.25
CA ALA A 81 -7.92 15.10 8.60
C ALA A 81 -7.31 13.81 8.02
N ALA A 82 -7.38 12.70 8.76
CA ALA A 82 -6.93 11.40 8.25
C ALA A 82 -7.72 10.93 7.02
N VAL A 83 -9.06 11.05 7.05
CA VAL A 83 -9.93 10.71 5.91
C VAL A 83 -9.57 11.54 4.67
N ARG A 84 -9.41 12.87 4.84
CA ARG A 84 -9.01 13.76 3.74
C ARG A 84 -7.64 13.40 3.17
N ALA A 85 -6.65 13.14 4.02
CA ALA A 85 -5.32 12.75 3.59
C ALA A 85 -5.31 11.40 2.82
N ILE A 86 -6.11 10.42 3.26
CA ILE A 86 -6.28 9.15 2.55
C ILE A 86 -6.92 9.38 1.17
N ALA A 87 -7.99 10.18 1.12
CA ALA A 87 -8.69 10.47 -0.13
C ALA A 87 -7.80 11.22 -1.13
N GLU A 88 -7.07 12.24 -0.68
CA GLU A 88 -6.09 12.97 -1.51
C GLU A 88 -5.01 12.03 -2.04
N LEU A 89 -4.52 11.10 -1.22
CA LEU A 89 -3.52 10.13 -1.65
C LEU A 89 -4.04 9.17 -2.73
N ALA A 90 -5.31 8.76 -2.66
CA ALA A 90 -5.93 7.92 -3.68
C ALA A 90 -6.05 8.65 -5.04
N HIS A 91 -6.24 9.98 -5.02
CA HIS A 91 -6.33 10.81 -6.22
C HIS A 91 -4.97 11.25 -6.77
N ALA A 92 -3.91 11.20 -5.96
CA ALA A 92 -2.58 11.63 -6.36
C ALA A 92 -2.00 10.70 -7.45
N GLU A 93 -1.29 11.31 -8.40
CA GLU A 93 -0.55 10.56 -9.43
C GLU A 93 0.41 9.54 -8.80
N GLN A 94 0.66 8.47 -9.55
CA GLN A 94 1.55 7.41 -9.12
C GLN A 94 2.97 7.98 -8.94
N SER A 95 3.55 7.74 -7.78
CA SER A 95 5.00 7.87 -7.61
C SER A 95 5.63 6.55 -8.05
N GLU A 96 6.77 6.60 -8.77
CA GLU A 96 7.57 5.42 -9.15
C GLU A 96 7.80 4.45 -7.97
N VAL A 97 7.82 4.96 -6.74
CA VAL A 97 7.96 4.17 -5.51
C VAL A 97 6.79 3.20 -5.29
N VAL A 98 5.56 3.59 -5.61
CA VAL A 98 4.38 2.72 -5.43
C VAL A 98 4.31 1.64 -6.49
N ALA A 99 4.67 1.97 -7.74
CA ALA A 99 4.77 0.99 -8.83
C ALA A 99 5.81 -0.10 -8.49
N SER A 100 6.96 0.28 -7.93
CA SER A 100 7.99 -0.68 -7.56
C SER A 100 7.59 -1.66 -6.42
N ALA A 101 6.68 -1.25 -5.52
CA ALA A 101 6.27 -2.07 -4.36
C ALA A 101 5.09 -3.00 -4.64
N TYR A 102 4.27 -2.71 -5.66
CA TYR A 102 3.06 -3.45 -5.99
C TYR A 102 3.07 -4.08 -7.38
N GLY A 103 4.19 -3.99 -8.10
CA GLY A 103 4.37 -4.43 -9.49
C GLY A 103 3.88 -3.40 -10.51
N ASP A 104 4.07 -3.66 -11.80
CA ASP A 104 3.61 -2.86 -12.95
C ASP A 104 2.07 -2.79 -13.09
N GLN A 105 1.33 -2.73 -11.98
CA GLN A 105 -0.09 -2.43 -12.00
C GLN A 105 -0.27 -0.92 -12.12
N ASP A 106 -0.89 -0.47 -13.20
CA ASP A 106 -1.39 0.89 -13.38
C ASP A 106 -2.49 1.18 -12.33
N LEU A 107 -2.10 1.48 -11.10
CA LEU A 107 -2.95 1.94 -10.01
C LEU A 107 -3.37 3.39 -10.27
N SER A 108 -4.41 3.58 -11.09
CA SER A 108 -5.03 4.87 -11.35
C SER A 108 -6.35 5.00 -10.60
N PHE A 109 -6.67 6.21 -10.13
CA PHE A 109 -7.95 6.45 -9.46
C PHE A 109 -9.12 6.05 -10.35
N GLY A 110 -9.96 5.13 -9.87
CA GLY A 110 -11.04 4.56 -10.67
C GLY A 110 -11.87 3.52 -9.90
N PRO A 111 -12.87 2.89 -10.54
CA PRO A 111 -13.80 1.96 -9.88
C PRO A 111 -13.16 0.82 -9.08
N GLU A 112 -11.96 0.38 -9.47
CA GLU A 112 -11.20 -0.70 -8.81
C GLU A 112 -10.04 -0.18 -7.94
N TYR A 113 -9.87 1.15 -7.84
CA TYR A 113 -8.87 1.81 -7.00
C TYR A 113 -9.39 3.18 -6.51
N ILE A 114 -10.18 3.16 -5.44
CA ILE A 114 -10.69 4.39 -4.78
C ILE A 114 -10.03 4.66 -3.41
N ILE A 115 -9.23 3.71 -2.93
CA ILE A 115 -8.57 3.75 -1.63
C ILE A 115 -7.13 3.22 -1.79
N PRO A 116 -6.12 3.85 -1.15
CA PRO A 116 -4.74 3.41 -1.28
C PRO A 116 -4.54 1.99 -0.72
N LYS A 117 -3.46 1.34 -1.13
CA LYS A 117 -3.12 0.02 -0.61
C LYS A 117 -2.54 0.12 0.82
N PRO A 118 -2.78 -0.88 1.70
CA PRO A 118 -2.33 -0.91 3.09
C PRO A 118 -0.86 -0.58 3.40
N PHE A 119 0.05 -0.83 2.45
CA PHE A 119 1.50 -0.64 2.63
C PHE A 119 2.06 0.42 1.67
N ASP A 120 1.22 1.32 1.16
CA ASP A 120 1.70 2.47 0.41
C ASP A 120 2.60 3.35 1.33
N PRO A 121 3.90 3.49 1.02
CA PRO A 121 4.85 4.20 1.87
C PRO A 121 4.49 5.69 2.05
N ARG A 122 3.66 6.25 1.16
CA ARG A 122 3.20 7.64 1.22
C ARG A 122 2.18 7.87 2.35
N LEU A 123 1.54 6.82 2.87
CA LEU A 123 0.50 6.93 3.89
C LEU A 123 0.96 7.67 5.14
N ILE A 124 2.11 7.30 5.71
CA ILE A 124 2.63 7.98 6.92
C ILE A 124 3.02 9.42 6.63
N VAL A 125 3.63 9.69 5.47
CA VAL A 125 4.09 11.02 5.08
C VAL A 125 2.93 11.98 4.80
N LYS A 126 1.74 11.45 4.45
CA LYS A 126 0.53 12.26 4.24
C LYS A 126 -0.36 12.34 5.47
N ILE A 127 -0.65 11.22 6.12
CA ILE A 127 -1.66 11.15 7.17
C ILE A 127 -1.12 11.68 8.51
N ALA A 128 0.11 11.33 8.89
CA ALA A 128 0.64 11.74 10.20
C ALA A 128 0.79 13.27 10.31
N PRO A 129 1.31 14.01 9.30
CA PRO A 129 1.29 15.47 9.30
C PRO A 129 -0.10 16.09 9.33
N ALA A 130 -1.05 15.54 8.56
CA ALA A 130 -2.43 16.04 8.57
C ALA A 130 -3.07 15.91 9.95
N VAL A 131 -2.86 14.77 10.62
CA VAL A 131 -3.38 14.51 11.97
C VAL A 131 -2.68 15.37 13.03
N ALA A 132 -1.36 15.51 12.94
CA ALA A 132 -0.58 16.39 13.83
C ALA A 132 -1.06 17.84 13.74
N LYS A 133 -1.27 18.35 12.53
CA LYS A 133 -1.80 19.68 12.28
C LYS A 133 -3.20 19.85 12.87
N ALA A 134 -4.10 18.90 12.63
CA ALA A 134 -5.46 18.93 13.18
C ALA A 134 -5.47 18.93 14.71
N ALA A 135 -4.59 18.16 15.35
CA ALA A 135 -4.43 18.14 16.81
C ALA A 135 -3.89 19.48 17.38
N MET A 136 -3.02 20.16 16.64
CA MET A 136 -2.54 21.49 16.99
C MET A 136 -3.65 22.54 16.84
N GLU A 137 -4.39 22.51 15.73
CA GLU A 137 -5.49 23.44 15.44
C GLU A 137 -6.67 23.29 16.40
N SER A 138 -6.97 22.06 16.84
CA SER A 138 -8.02 21.80 17.82
C SER A 138 -7.61 22.05 19.28
N GLY A 139 -6.34 22.39 19.53
CA GLY A 139 -5.82 22.72 20.86
C GLY A 139 -5.55 21.51 21.78
N VAL A 140 -5.58 20.28 21.26
CA VAL A 140 -5.28 19.08 22.05
C VAL A 140 -3.79 18.71 22.08
N ALA A 141 -2.98 19.34 21.23
CA ALA A 141 -1.53 19.14 21.17
C ALA A 141 -0.79 19.82 22.34
N THR A 142 0.13 19.10 22.98
CA THR A 142 0.98 19.63 24.06
C THR A 142 2.42 19.93 23.61
N ARG A 143 2.82 19.42 22.45
CA ARG A 143 4.14 19.60 21.85
C ARG A 143 4.00 19.95 20.36
N PRO A 144 3.60 21.18 20.02
CA PRO A 144 3.38 21.58 18.62
C PRO A 144 4.65 21.44 17.77
N ILE A 145 4.47 21.07 16.50
CA ILE A 145 5.55 21.03 15.51
C ILE A 145 5.73 22.44 14.95
N ALA A 146 6.96 22.97 15.01
CA ALA A 146 7.28 24.30 14.51
C ALA A 146 7.49 24.34 12.99
N ASP A 147 8.10 23.29 12.44
CA ASP A 147 8.46 23.17 11.03
C ASP A 147 7.96 21.83 10.50
N PHE A 148 6.95 21.90 9.64
CA PHE A 148 6.32 20.72 9.05
C PHE A 148 7.17 20.10 7.94
N ASP A 149 8.02 20.87 7.26
CA ASP A 149 8.90 20.34 6.21
C ASP A 149 9.94 19.42 6.85
N VAL A 150 10.59 19.87 7.93
CA VAL A 150 11.53 19.05 8.71
C VAL A 150 10.85 17.82 9.32
N TYR A 151 9.59 17.94 9.74
CA TYR A 151 8.84 16.80 10.26
C TYR A 151 8.53 15.76 9.18
N ILE A 152 8.09 16.21 8.01
CA ILE A 152 7.83 15.37 6.84
C ILE A 152 9.11 14.66 6.39
N ASP A 153 10.25 15.35 6.37
CA ASP A 153 11.56 14.76 6.04
C ASP A 153 11.93 13.64 7.00
N LYS A 154 11.75 13.83 8.32
CA LYS A 154 12.01 12.79 9.32
C LYS A 154 11.11 11.56 9.16
N LEU A 155 9.83 11.76 8.86
CA LEU A 155 8.90 10.66 8.57
C LEU A 155 9.31 9.90 7.30
N THR A 156 9.71 10.65 6.28
CA THR A 156 10.22 10.12 5.02
C THR A 156 11.46 9.25 5.28
N GLU A 157 12.45 9.75 6.03
CA GLU A 157 13.61 8.97 6.45
C GLU A 157 13.23 7.71 7.23
N PHE A 158 12.23 7.78 8.11
CA PHE A 158 11.77 6.62 8.90
C PHE A 158 11.23 5.50 8.01
N VAL A 159 10.46 5.82 6.97
CA VAL A 159 9.95 4.85 5.98
C VAL A 159 11.08 4.25 5.16
N TYR A 160 12.02 5.10 4.74
CA TYR A 160 13.12 4.69 3.89
C TYR A 160 14.34 4.20 4.66
N LYS A 161 14.30 4.03 5.99
CA LYS A 161 15.45 3.54 6.77
C LYS A 161 15.97 2.18 6.29
N THR A 162 15.11 1.34 5.70
CA THR A 162 15.52 0.09 5.05
C THR A 162 16.13 0.33 3.66
N ASN A 163 15.61 1.30 2.90
CA ASN A 163 16.09 1.63 1.54
C ASN A 163 17.35 2.53 1.52
N LEU A 164 17.54 3.44 2.49
CA LEU A 164 18.68 4.35 2.60
C LEU A 164 19.95 3.64 3.07
N PHE A 165 19.84 2.60 3.89
CA PHE A 165 20.99 1.75 4.22
C PHE A 165 21.46 0.96 2.99
N MET A 166 20.51 0.46 2.20
CA MET A 166 20.81 -0.29 0.97
C MET A 166 21.18 0.60 -0.22
N LYS A 167 20.77 1.87 -0.27
CA LYS A 167 21.07 2.80 -1.37
C LYS A 167 22.58 2.96 -1.67
N PRO A 168 23.47 3.21 -0.69
CA PRO A 168 24.92 3.25 -0.96
C PRO A 168 25.45 1.87 -1.33
N ILE A 169 24.92 0.78 -0.75
CA ILE A 169 25.30 -0.60 -1.08
C ILE A 169 24.94 -0.94 -2.53
N PHE A 170 23.73 -0.61 -2.97
CA PHE A 170 23.24 -0.79 -4.34
C PHE A 170 24.02 0.09 -5.33
N SER A 171 24.30 1.35 -4.97
CA SER A 171 25.12 2.24 -5.79
C SER A 171 26.54 1.70 -5.98
N GLN A 172 27.16 1.14 -4.94
CA GLN A 172 28.46 0.48 -5.05
C GLN A 172 28.39 -0.83 -5.84
N ALA A 173 27.35 -1.65 -5.63
CA ALA A 173 27.15 -2.91 -6.34
C ALA A 173 26.99 -2.68 -7.86
N ARG A 174 26.23 -1.67 -8.28
CA ARG A 174 26.09 -1.29 -9.70
C ARG A 174 27.40 -0.88 -10.36
N LYS A 175 28.32 -0.23 -9.62
CA LYS A 175 29.63 0.18 -10.15
C LYS A 175 30.55 -1.01 -10.44
N ALA A 176 30.40 -2.11 -9.71
CA ALA A 176 31.22 -3.30 -9.89
C ALA A 176 30.42 -4.61 -9.63
N PRO A 177 29.49 -4.98 -10.53
CA PRO A 177 28.61 -6.14 -10.31
C PRO A 177 29.41 -7.43 -10.17
N LYS A 178 29.25 -8.13 -9.04
CA LYS A 178 29.93 -9.40 -8.75
C LYS A 178 29.09 -10.59 -9.16
N ARG A 179 29.75 -11.73 -9.38
CA ARG A 179 29.06 -13.02 -9.57
C ARG A 179 28.57 -13.52 -8.22
N VAL A 180 27.29 -13.82 -8.10
CA VAL A 180 26.66 -14.28 -6.85
C VAL A 180 26.04 -15.65 -7.09
N VAL A 181 26.43 -16.66 -6.32
CA VAL A 181 25.89 -18.02 -6.44
C VAL A 181 24.72 -18.19 -5.49
N LEU A 182 23.56 -18.56 -6.02
CA LEU A 182 22.33 -18.79 -5.26
C LEU A 182 22.04 -20.30 -5.25
N PRO A 183 22.27 -20.98 -4.10
CA PRO A 183 22.26 -22.45 -4.02
C PRO A 183 20.84 -23.06 -4.12
N GLU A 184 19.81 -22.28 -3.82
CA GLU A 184 18.41 -22.69 -3.82
C GLU A 184 17.67 -22.14 -5.06
N GLY A 185 18.26 -22.27 -6.24
CA GLY A 185 17.78 -21.66 -7.49
C GLY A 185 16.41 -22.13 -7.97
N GLU A 186 15.85 -23.18 -7.37
CA GLU A 186 14.48 -23.63 -7.64
C GLU A 186 13.44 -22.94 -6.76
N GLU A 187 13.82 -22.33 -5.62
CA GLU A 187 12.89 -21.73 -4.67
C GLU A 187 12.33 -20.38 -5.19
N ALA A 188 11.03 -20.13 -4.99
CA ALA A 188 10.33 -19.01 -5.61
C ALA A 188 10.85 -17.64 -5.13
N ARG A 189 11.15 -17.49 -3.84
CA ARG A 189 11.75 -16.28 -3.27
C ARG A 189 13.16 -16.05 -3.81
N VAL A 190 13.94 -17.12 -4.03
CA VAL A 190 15.29 -17.01 -4.63
C VAL A 190 15.20 -16.58 -6.09
N LEU A 191 14.23 -17.08 -6.85
CA LEU A 191 13.96 -16.65 -8.23
C LEU A 191 13.52 -15.17 -8.28
N HIS A 192 12.64 -14.73 -7.39
CA HIS A 192 12.26 -13.31 -7.27
C HIS A 192 13.45 -12.42 -6.91
N ALA A 193 14.26 -12.80 -5.92
CA ALA A 193 15.47 -12.06 -5.57
C ALA A 193 16.47 -12.01 -6.74
N THR A 194 16.56 -13.08 -7.53
CA THR A 194 17.38 -13.14 -8.74
C THR A 194 16.90 -12.13 -9.79
N GLN A 195 15.59 -12.05 -10.01
CA GLN A 195 14.98 -11.08 -10.92
C GLN A 195 15.32 -9.66 -10.47
N GLU A 196 15.15 -9.32 -9.19
CA GLU A 196 15.51 -8.00 -8.66
C GLU A 196 17.00 -7.67 -8.83
N LEU A 197 17.90 -8.63 -8.54
CA LEU A 197 19.35 -8.44 -8.71
C LEU A 197 19.72 -8.13 -10.16
N VAL A 198 19.05 -8.76 -11.13
CA VAL A 198 19.25 -8.54 -12.57
C VAL A 198 18.64 -7.21 -13.00
N THR A 199 17.36 -6.96 -12.68
CA THR A 199 16.63 -5.74 -13.04
C THR A 199 17.31 -4.48 -12.50
N LEU A 200 17.80 -4.53 -11.26
CA LEU A 200 18.50 -3.41 -10.62
C LEU A 200 19.99 -3.33 -10.97
N GLY A 201 20.51 -4.27 -11.77
CA GLY A 201 21.92 -4.31 -12.21
C GLY A 201 22.93 -4.46 -11.06
N LEU A 202 22.55 -5.15 -9.98
CA LEU A 202 23.34 -5.22 -8.74
C LEU A 202 24.42 -6.31 -8.80
N ALA A 203 24.14 -7.41 -9.49
CA ALA A 203 25.00 -8.58 -9.54
C ALA A 203 24.79 -9.41 -10.81
N LYS A 204 25.66 -10.40 -11.03
CA LYS A 204 25.52 -11.46 -12.04
C LYS A 204 25.17 -12.77 -11.32
N PRO A 205 23.89 -13.05 -11.08
CA PRO A 205 23.50 -14.23 -10.32
C PRO A 205 23.76 -15.53 -11.11
N ILE A 206 24.07 -16.59 -10.38
CA ILE A 206 24.21 -17.96 -10.87
C ILE A 206 23.30 -18.82 -10.01
N LEU A 207 22.24 -19.34 -10.62
CA LEU A 207 21.30 -20.23 -9.94
C LEU A 207 21.83 -21.66 -9.97
N ILE A 208 21.83 -22.32 -8.82
CA ILE A 208 22.12 -23.75 -8.70
C ILE A 208 20.80 -24.49 -8.54
N GLY A 209 20.58 -25.49 -9.39
CA GLY A 209 19.38 -26.31 -9.41
C GLY A 209 19.22 -26.99 -10.76
N ARG A 210 18.12 -27.71 -10.96
CA ARG A 210 17.84 -28.40 -12.22
C ARG A 210 17.41 -27.40 -13.30
N PRO A 211 18.13 -27.28 -14.43
CA PRO A 211 17.85 -26.26 -15.45
C PRO A 211 16.38 -26.23 -15.91
N ASN A 212 15.80 -27.39 -16.21
CA ASN A 212 14.41 -27.49 -16.68
C ASN A 212 13.38 -27.01 -15.63
N VAL A 213 13.65 -27.22 -14.34
CA VAL A 213 12.75 -26.78 -13.25
C VAL A 213 12.83 -25.28 -13.08
N ILE A 214 14.04 -24.73 -13.15
CA ILE A 214 14.29 -23.29 -13.05
C ILE A 214 13.64 -22.57 -14.22
N GLU A 215 13.87 -23.02 -15.45
CA GLU A 215 13.32 -22.41 -16.67
C GLU A 215 11.79 -22.41 -16.67
N MET A 216 11.18 -23.56 -16.32
CA MET A 216 9.72 -23.66 -16.16
C MET A 216 9.18 -22.68 -15.09
N ARG A 217 9.88 -22.53 -13.96
CA ARG A 217 9.46 -21.63 -12.88
C ARG A 217 9.63 -20.16 -13.26
N ILE A 218 10.70 -19.81 -13.97
CA ILE A 218 10.91 -18.46 -14.51
C ILE A 218 9.77 -18.13 -15.47
N GLN A 219 9.47 -19.00 -16.45
CA GLN A 219 8.36 -18.79 -17.39
C GLN A 219 7.00 -18.62 -16.70
N LYS A 220 6.78 -19.26 -15.55
CA LYS A 220 5.56 -19.13 -14.76
C LYS A 220 5.48 -17.81 -13.99
N LEU A 221 6.61 -17.19 -13.68
CA LEU A 221 6.71 -15.94 -12.94
C LEU A 221 6.60 -14.69 -13.84
N GLY A 222 6.74 -14.85 -15.16
CA GLY A 222 6.70 -13.77 -16.16
C GLY A 222 8.11 -13.34 -16.56
#